data_AF-A0A844TSF5-F1
#
_entry.id   AF-A0A844TSF5-F1
#
_cell.length_a   1.000
_cell.length_b   1.000
_cell.length_c   1.000
_cell.angle_alpha   90.00
_cell.angle_beta   90.00
_cell.angle_gamma   90.00
#
_symmetry.space_group_name_H-M   'P 1'
#
loop_
_entity.id
_entity.type
_entity.pdbx_description
1 polymer ?
#
loop_
_entity_poly.entity_id
_entity_poly.type
_entity_poly.pdbx_seq_one_letter_code
_entity_poly.pdbx_strand_id
1 'polypeptide(L)'
;MSFSLRLNFLTAAVTISLAGPALAQDAATAQKLAEFGGQMHAVAVACGDYTPSQLSEMKAEQQRSMATSGLSAAEFETAFQQGLQATQKKIASGTAQQRTQMCEQFSAAGKR
;
A
#
# COMPACT_ATOMS: atom_id res chain seq x y z
N MET A 1 -11.12 -14.51 -69.72
CA MET A 1 -10.05 -15.30 -69.07
C MET A 1 -9.56 -14.53 -67.84
N SER A 2 -9.11 -15.26 -66.83
CA SER A 2 -9.12 -14.98 -65.38
C SER A 2 -8.40 -13.73 -64.84
N PHE A 3 -9.07 -13.15 -63.82
CA PHE A 3 -8.61 -12.54 -62.55
C PHE A 3 -7.24 -11.84 -62.48
N SER A 4 -7.28 -10.53 -62.20
CA SER A 4 -6.24 -9.83 -61.45
C SER A 4 -6.85 -9.24 -60.17
N LEU A 5 -6.24 -9.62 -59.06
CA LEU A 5 -6.64 -9.38 -57.67
C LEU A 5 -6.68 -7.89 -57.36
N ARG A 6 -7.82 -7.39 -56.88
CA ARG A 6 -7.93 -6.08 -56.23
C ARG A 6 -7.50 -6.22 -54.78
N LEU A 7 -6.46 -5.49 -54.38
CA LEU A 7 -6.09 -5.34 -52.98
C LEU A 7 -5.95 -3.86 -52.64
N ASN A 8 -7.10 -3.19 -52.48
CA ASN A 8 -7.12 -1.88 -51.83
C ASN A 8 -6.96 -2.10 -50.33
N PHE A 9 -5.77 -1.75 -49.83
CA PHE A 9 -5.53 -1.53 -48.41
C PHE A 9 -6.45 -0.41 -47.92
N LEU A 10 -7.57 -0.75 -47.30
CA LEU A 10 -8.24 0.16 -46.38
C LEU A 10 -7.56 0.01 -45.01
N THR A 11 -6.70 0.97 -44.72
CA THR A 11 -6.10 1.22 -43.41
C THR A 11 -7.22 1.56 -42.42
N ALA A 12 -7.75 0.56 -41.73
CA ALA A 12 -8.55 0.79 -40.53
C ALA A 12 -7.60 1.21 -39.40
N ALA A 13 -7.43 2.51 -39.22
CA ALA A 13 -6.77 3.09 -38.07
C ALA A 13 -7.60 2.76 -36.82
N VAL A 14 -7.30 1.63 -36.19
CA VAL A 14 -7.75 1.29 -34.85
C VAL A 14 -6.83 2.01 -33.87
N THR A 15 -7.03 3.32 -33.69
CA THR A 15 -6.47 4.06 -32.57
C THR A 15 -7.30 3.75 -31.32
N ILE A 16 -6.99 2.61 -30.69
CA ILE A 16 -7.43 2.31 -29.33
C ILE A 16 -6.76 3.33 -28.41
N SER A 17 -7.47 4.41 -28.11
CA SER A 17 -7.11 5.30 -27.00
C SER A 17 -7.52 4.61 -25.70
N LEU A 18 -6.64 3.75 -25.17
CA LEU A 18 -6.74 3.25 -23.80
C LEU A 18 -6.39 4.40 -22.85
N ALA A 19 -7.33 5.31 -22.62
CA ALA A 19 -7.27 6.24 -21.50
C ALA A 19 -8.16 5.70 -20.37
N GLY A 20 -7.57 4.87 -19.50
CA GLY A 20 -8.13 4.46 -18.20
C GLY A 20 -7.41 3.21 -17.65
N PRO A 21 -7.20 3.02 -16.32
CA PRO A 21 -7.42 3.89 -15.16
C PRO A 21 -6.13 4.06 -14.32
N ALA A 22 -5.34 5.11 -14.56
CA ALA A 22 -4.13 5.35 -13.75
C ALA A 22 -4.45 5.52 -12.24
N LEU A 23 -5.63 6.07 -11.93
CA LEU A 23 -6.09 6.30 -10.55
C LEU A 23 -6.40 5.02 -9.77
N ALA A 24 -6.81 3.93 -10.43
CA ALA A 24 -7.16 2.68 -9.73
C ALA A 24 -5.91 1.91 -9.26
N GLN A 25 -4.81 1.97 -10.00
CA GLN A 25 -3.53 1.40 -9.56
C GLN A 25 -2.94 2.21 -8.39
N ASP A 26 -3.14 3.52 -8.39
CA ASP A 26 -2.66 4.41 -7.34
C ASP A 26 -3.41 4.18 -6.02
N ALA A 27 -4.75 4.07 -6.07
CA ALA A 27 -5.57 3.80 -4.90
C ALA A 27 -5.29 2.43 -4.25
N ALA A 28 -5.13 1.38 -5.06
CA ALA A 28 -4.78 0.05 -4.54
C ALA A 28 -3.40 0.03 -3.86
N THR A 29 -2.45 0.77 -4.42
CA THR A 29 -1.10 0.93 -3.85
C THR A 29 -1.15 1.73 -2.56
N ALA A 30 -1.89 2.85 -2.54
CA ALA A 30 -2.12 3.65 -1.34
C ALA A 30 -2.77 2.85 -0.22
N GLN A 31 -3.74 1.99 -0.55
CA GLN A 31 -4.37 1.09 0.43
C GLN A 31 -3.36 0.12 1.05
N LYS A 32 -2.47 -0.46 0.23
CA LYS A 32 -1.39 -1.35 0.71
C LYS A 32 -0.38 -0.62 1.59
N LEU A 33 -0.07 0.63 1.27
CA LEU A 33 0.79 1.47 2.10
C LEU A 33 0.13 1.81 3.42
N ALA A 34 -1.16 2.16 3.43
CA ALA A 34 -1.92 2.39 4.66
C ALA A 34 -1.92 1.14 5.56
N GLU A 35 -2.18 -0.04 4.97
CA GLU A 35 -2.10 -1.34 5.66
C GLU A 35 -0.71 -1.55 6.27
N PHE A 36 0.36 -1.31 5.50
CA PHE A 36 1.74 -1.41 5.97
C PHE A 36 2.03 -0.45 7.13
N GLY A 37 1.55 0.80 7.06
CA GLY A 37 1.68 1.78 8.14
C GLY A 37 1.08 1.28 9.46
N GLY A 38 -0.10 0.67 9.40
CA GLY A 38 -0.72 0.02 10.56
C GLY A 38 0.12 -1.11 11.13
N GLN A 39 0.70 -1.95 10.27
CA GLN A 39 1.60 -3.03 10.71
C GLN A 39 2.82 -2.46 11.44
N MET A 40 3.45 -1.42 10.90
CA MET A 40 4.63 -0.79 11.49
C MET A 40 4.30 -0.13 12.83
N HIS A 41 3.11 0.46 12.99
CA HIS A 41 2.66 0.96 14.28
C HIS A 41 2.51 -0.14 15.33
N ALA A 42 1.95 -1.30 14.95
CA ALA A 42 1.84 -2.42 15.88
C ALA A 42 3.22 -2.89 16.36
N VAL A 43 4.20 -2.95 15.46
CA VAL A 43 5.59 -3.30 15.80
C VAL A 43 6.21 -2.22 16.68
N ALA A 44 6.09 -0.94 16.32
CA ALA A 44 6.62 0.19 17.06
C ALA A 44 6.12 0.21 18.52
N VAL A 45 4.82 -0.01 18.73
CA VAL A 45 4.23 -0.11 20.07
C VAL A 45 4.78 -1.32 20.82
N ALA A 46 4.89 -2.48 20.16
CA ALA A 46 5.38 -3.69 20.81
C ALA A 46 6.87 -3.62 21.18
N CYS A 47 7.66 -2.86 20.42
CA CYS A 47 9.10 -2.71 20.63
C CYS A 47 9.46 -1.50 21.52
N GLY A 48 8.52 -0.59 21.80
CA GLY A 48 8.73 0.55 22.69
C GLY A 48 9.53 1.70 22.09
N ASP A 49 9.69 1.73 20.77
CA ASP A 49 10.58 2.68 20.07
C ASP A 49 9.92 4.05 19.80
N TYR A 50 8.60 4.17 19.95
CA TYR A 50 7.85 5.40 19.64
C TYR A 50 6.81 5.73 20.72
N THR A 51 6.67 7.01 21.00
CA THR A 51 5.60 7.54 21.87
C THR A 51 4.26 7.53 21.14
N PRO A 52 3.13 7.49 21.88
CA PRO A 52 1.80 7.59 21.27
C PRO A 52 1.59 8.84 20.41
N SER A 53 2.17 9.99 20.80
CA SER A 53 2.07 11.23 20.01
C SER A 53 2.82 11.13 18.69
N GLN A 54 4.04 10.60 18.70
CA GLN A 54 4.82 10.37 17.47
C GLN A 54 4.09 9.43 16.50
N LEU A 55 3.52 8.34 17.02
CA LEU A 55 2.72 7.44 16.20
C LEU A 55 1.49 8.18 15.63
N SER A 56 0.76 8.93 16.45
CA SER A 56 -0.39 9.71 15.97
C SER A 56 -0.01 10.68 14.85
N GLU A 57 1.12 11.37 14.99
CA GLU A 57 1.65 12.28 13.96
C GLU A 57 2.03 11.53 12.67
N MET A 58 2.71 10.39 12.78
CA MET A 58 3.07 9.55 11.63
C MET A 58 1.85 9.05 10.86
N LYS A 59 0.80 8.60 11.57
CA LYS A 59 -0.46 8.21 10.93
C LYS A 59 -1.11 9.38 10.22
N ALA A 60 -1.16 10.56 10.85
CA ALA A 60 -1.75 11.75 10.25
C ALA A 60 -0.97 12.22 9.01
N GLU A 61 0.36 12.13 9.03
CA GLU A 61 1.20 12.38 7.87
C GLU A 61 0.93 11.38 6.74
N GLN A 62 0.89 10.09 7.06
CA GLN A 62 0.59 9.05 6.08
C GLN A 62 -0.78 9.27 5.44
N GLN A 63 -1.81 9.57 6.24
CA GLN A 63 -3.15 9.83 5.73
C GLN A 63 -3.18 11.04 4.79
N ARG A 64 -2.48 12.12 5.13
CA ARG A 64 -2.36 13.32 4.27
C ARG A 64 -1.65 12.99 2.95
N SER A 65 -0.56 12.23 3.00
CA SER A 65 0.17 11.81 1.80
C SER A 65 -0.65 10.89 0.89
N MET A 66 -1.57 10.09 1.44
CA MET A 66 -2.38 9.16 0.65
C MET A 66 -3.67 9.79 0.11
N ALA A 67 -4.11 10.94 0.66
CA ALA A 67 -5.27 11.67 0.16
C ALA A 67 -5.08 12.14 -1.29
N THR A 68 -3.83 12.41 -1.71
CA THR A 68 -3.49 12.76 -3.09
C THR A 68 -3.53 11.56 -4.05
N SER A 69 -3.55 10.34 -3.50
CA SER A 69 -3.57 9.07 -4.26
C SER A 69 -4.98 8.51 -4.48
N GLY A 70 -6.01 9.33 -4.25
CA GLY A 70 -7.41 8.96 -4.47
C GLY A 70 -8.01 8.05 -3.40
N LEU A 71 -7.29 7.79 -2.30
CA LEU A 71 -7.79 7.02 -1.16
C LEU A 71 -8.59 7.94 -0.24
N SER A 72 -9.83 7.58 0.09
CA SER A 72 -10.61 8.33 1.06
C SER A 72 -10.08 8.14 2.49
N ALA A 73 -10.39 9.08 3.38
CA ALA A 73 -10.03 8.96 4.80
C ALA A 73 -10.60 7.68 5.45
N ALA A 74 -11.79 7.25 5.06
CA ALA A 74 -12.43 6.05 5.58
C ALA A 74 -11.75 4.76 5.08
N GLU A 75 -11.35 4.71 3.81
CA GLU A 75 -10.60 3.59 3.23
C GLU A 75 -9.20 3.50 3.82
N PHE A 76 -8.53 4.66 4.00
CA PHE A 76 -7.26 4.74 4.72
C PHE A 76 -7.38 4.15 6.12
N GLU A 77 -8.35 4.63 6.91
CA GLU A 77 -8.54 4.17 8.29
C GLU A 77 -8.82 2.66 8.33
N THR A 78 -9.66 2.16 7.44
CA THR A 78 -9.99 0.75 7.35
C THR A 78 -8.74 -0.09 7.06
N ALA A 79 -7.96 0.28 6.04
CA ALA A 79 -6.74 -0.44 5.66
C ALA A 79 -5.67 -0.38 6.75
N PHE A 80 -5.46 0.80 7.34
CA PHE A 80 -4.54 1.01 8.45
C PHE A 80 -4.89 0.12 9.64
N GLN A 81 -6.17 0.11 10.04
CA GLN A 81 -6.62 -0.70 11.17
C GLN A 81 -6.54 -2.20 10.89
N GLN A 82 -6.77 -2.64 9.65
CA GLN A 82 -6.56 -4.03 9.25
C GLN A 82 -5.11 -4.46 9.48
N GLY A 83 -4.14 -3.66 9.01
CA GLY A 83 -2.72 -3.92 9.21
C GLY A 83 -2.31 -3.92 10.68
N LEU A 84 -2.80 -2.93 11.44
CA LEU A 84 -2.55 -2.80 12.87
C LEU A 84 -3.03 -4.04 13.64
N GLN A 85 -4.30 -4.39 13.49
CA GLN A 85 -4.89 -5.50 14.25
C GLN A 85 -4.32 -6.85 13.83
N ALA A 86 -4.08 -7.07 12.53
CA ALA A 86 -3.49 -8.31 12.04
C ALA A 86 -2.09 -8.52 12.63
N THR A 87 -1.26 -7.48 12.69
CA THR A 87 0.09 -7.57 13.26
C THR A 87 0.07 -7.67 14.78
N GLN A 88 -0.82 -6.97 15.48
CA GLN A 88 -1.02 -7.16 16.92
C GLN A 88 -1.33 -8.61 17.28
N LYS A 89 -2.23 -9.25 16.51
CA LYS A 89 -2.55 -10.68 16.69
C LYS A 89 -1.33 -11.57 16.45
N LYS A 90 -0.56 -11.32 15.39
CA LYS A 90 0.69 -12.06 15.10
C LYS A 90 1.69 -11.94 16.25
N ILE A 91 1.94 -10.72 16.73
CA ILE A 91 2.85 -10.44 17.85
C ILE A 91 2.40 -11.16 19.13
N ALA A 92 1.09 -11.09 19.44
CA ALA A 92 0.52 -11.75 20.61
C ALA A 92 0.62 -13.28 20.53
N SER A 93 0.50 -13.86 19.33
CA SER A 93 0.64 -15.31 19.11
C SER A 93 2.09 -15.80 19.07
N GLY A 94 3.06 -14.90 18.91
CA GLY A 94 4.47 -15.24 18.80
C GLY A 94 5.11 -15.62 20.14
N THR A 95 6.24 -16.31 20.09
CA THR A 95 7.08 -16.58 21.27
C THR A 95 7.83 -15.31 21.69
N ALA A 96 8.38 -15.31 22.91
CA ALA A 96 9.24 -14.22 23.37
C ALA A 96 10.44 -14.01 22.45
N GLN A 97 11.09 -15.09 22.01
CA GLN A 97 12.22 -15.03 21.08
C GLN A 97 11.83 -14.41 19.74
N GLN A 98 10.67 -14.76 19.19
CA GLN A 98 10.17 -14.17 17.94
C GLN A 98 9.92 -12.66 18.09
N ARG A 99 9.36 -12.22 19.22
CA ARG A 99 9.16 -10.80 19.51
C ARG A 99 10.50 -10.06 19.64
N THR A 100 11.47 -10.64 20.33
CA THR A 100 12.83 -10.06 20.44
C THR A 100 13.46 -9.88 19.06
N GLN A 101 13.48 -10.93 18.24
CA GLN A 101 14.04 -10.87 16.88
C GLN A 101 13.32 -9.81 16.02
N MET A 102 12.00 -9.74 16.09
CA MET A 102 11.23 -8.71 15.38
C MET A 102 11.69 -7.29 15.77
N CYS A 103 11.86 -7.01 17.06
CA CYS A 103 12.29 -5.70 17.53
C CYS A 103 13.74 -5.37 17.17
N GLU A 104 14.63 -6.36 17.21
CA GLU A 104 16.01 -6.20 16.72
C GLU A 104 16.04 -5.79 15.24
N GLN A 105 15.25 -6.47 14.40
CA GLN A 105 15.16 -6.15 12.98
C GLN A 105 14.53 -4.78 12.73
N PHE A 106 13.48 -4.43 13.47
CA PHE A 106 12.82 -3.13 13.37
C PHE A 106 13.76 -1.98 13.73
N SER A 107 14.52 -2.12 14.83
CA SER A 107 15.52 -1.13 15.25
C SER A 107 16.65 -1.00 14.22
N ALA A 108 17.12 -2.11 13.63
CA ALA A 108 18.16 -2.09 12.60
C ALA A 108 17.70 -1.42 11.29
N ALA A 109 16.42 -1.53 10.94
CA ALA A 109 15.85 -0.88 9.76
C ALA A 109 15.76 0.65 9.93
N GLY A 110 15.49 1.16 11.14
CA GLY A 110 15.38 2.59 11.43
C GLY A 110 16.73 3.33 11.58
N LYS A 111 17.86 2.61 11.61
CA LYS A 111 19.22 3.18 11.73
C LYS A 111 19.92 3.40 10.38
N ARG A 112 19.22 3.24 9.26
CA ARG A 112 19.77 3.42 7.91
C ARG A 112 19.48 4.79 7.36
#